data_AF-A0A357YII1-F1
#
_entry.id   AF-A0A357YII1-F1
#
_cell.length_a   1.000
_cell.length_b   1.000
_cell.length_c   1.000
_cell.angle_alpha   90.00
_cell.angle_beta   90.00
_cell.angle_gamma   90.00
#
_symmetry.space_group_name_H-M   'P 1'
#
loop_
_entity.id
_entity.type
_entity.pdbx_description
1 polymer ?
#
loop_
_entity_poly.entity_id
_entity_poly.type
_entity_poly.pdbx_seq_one_letter_code
_entity_poly.pdbx_strand_id
1 'polypeptide(L)' 'MVNVAIFASGNGSNAENIANYFSDNNNISITLIVSNKSDAYVHERAKKLRIPSVSFNKIEFADGIK' A
#
# COMPACT_ATOMS: atom_id res chain seq x y z
N MET A 1 4.18 5.77 -17.71
CA MET A 1 3.89 4.82 -16.62
C MET A 1 3.89 5.59 -15.31
N VAL A 2 2.79 5.54 -14.57
CA VAL A 2 2.58 6.24 -13.30
C VAL A 2 2.59 5.21 -12.18
N ASN A 3 3.44 5.42 -11.19
CA ASN A 3 3.53 4.57 -10.01
C ASN A 3 2.72 5.20 -8.87
N VAL A 4 1.85 4.40 -8.25
CA VAL A 4 0.95 4.84 -7.21
C VAL A 4 1.23 4.08 -5.93
N ALA A 5 1.37 4.83 -4.84
CA ALA A 5 1.35 4.30 -3.49
C ALA A 5 -0.02 4.54 -2.85
N ILE A 6 -0.57 3.54 -2.15
CA ILE A 6 -1.87 3.65 -1.47
C ILE A 6 -1.65 3.65 0.05
N PHE A 7 -2.20 4.65 0.73
CA PHE A 7 -2.20 4.71 2.20
C PHE A 7 -3.49 4.09 2.75
N ALA A 8 -3.39 3.13 3.68
CA ALA A 8 -4.53 2.47 4.31
C ALA A 8 -4.18 1.97 5.72
N SER A 9 -5.12 2.05 6.66
CA SER A 9 -4.86 1.87 8.11
C SER A 9 -5.75 0.82 8.81
N GLY A 10 -6.41 -0.05 8.02
CA GLY A 10 -7.40 -1.01 8.51
C GLY A 10 -7.56 -2.22 7.59
N ASN A 11 -8.80 -2.61 7.29
CA ASN A 11 -9.10 -3.80 6.47
C ASN A 11 -8.45 -3.75 5.08
N GLY A 12 -8.42 -2.57 4.44
CA GLY A 12 -7.75 -2.40 3.16
C GLY A 12 -8.54 -2.83 1.93
N SER A 13 -9.86 -3.04 2.02
CA SER A 13 -10.69 -3.40 0.87
C SER A 13 -10.60 -2.40 -0.28
N ASN A 14 -10.52 -1.10 0.01
CA ASN A 14 -10.33 -0.09 -1.04
C ASN A 14 -8.96 -0.21 -1.72
N ALA A 15 -7.89 -0.48 -0.96
CA ALA A 15 -6.55 -0.67 -1.52
C ALA A 15 -6.51 -1.89 -2.44
N GLU A 16 -7.14 -3.00 -2.02
CA GLU A 16 -7.28 -4.21 -2.83
C GLU A 16 -8.11 -3.98 -4.10
N ASN A 17 -9.26 -3.32 -4.00
CA ASN A 17 -10.11 -3.06 -5.16
C ASN A 17 -9.42 -2.14 -6.18
N ILE A 18 -8.70 -1.12 -5.72
CA ILE A 18 -7.92 -0.23 -6.60
C ILE A 18 -6.78 -1.00 -7.27
N ALA A 19 -6.04 -1.81 -6.52
CA ALA A 19 -4.96 -2.64 -7.06
C ALA A 19 -5.45 -3.65 -8.11
N ASN A 20 -6.58 -4.32 -7.85
CA ASN A 20 -7.20 -5.23 -8.81
C ASN A 20 -7.71 -4.48 -10.04
N TYR A 21 -8.32 -3.31 -9.88
CA TYR A 21 -8.81 -2.52 -11.02
C TYR A 21 -7.69 -2.13 -11.99
N PHE A 22 -6.49 -1.85 -11.48
CA PHE A 22 -5.33 -1.47 -12.28
C PHE A 22 -4.39 -2.64 -12.62
N SER A 23 -4.74 -3.90 -12.32
CA SER A 23 -3.81 -5.03 -12.52
C SER A 23 -3.37 -5.22 -13.98
N ASP A 24 -4.26 -4.92 -14.92
CA ASP A 24 -4.04 -5.10 -16.36
C ASP A 24 -3.81 -3.75 -17.08
N ASN A 25 -3.53 -2.69 -16.33
CA ASN A 25 -3.32 -1.34 -16.88
C ASN A 25 -1.85 -1.10 -17.23
N ASN A 26 -1.56 -0.80 -18.50
CA ASN A 26 -0.19 -0.52 -18.96
C ASN A 26 0.36 0.86 -18.52
N ASN A 27 -0.50 1.77 -18.06
CA ASN A 27 -0.13 3.15 -17.73
C ASN A 27 -0.03 3.40 -16.22
N ILE A 28 -0.69 2.59 -15.38
CA ILE A 28 -0.76 2.78 -13.93
C ILE A 28 -0.37 1.49 -13.22
N SER A 29 0.54 1.59 -12.25
CA SER A 29 0.93 0.47 -11.41
C SER A 29 0.79 0.83 -9.93
N ILE A 30 0.12 -0.03 -9.16
CA ILE A 30 0.11 0.07 -7.71
C ILE A 30 1.37 -0.61 -7.17
N THR A 31 2.36 0.20 -6.81
CA THR A 31 3.71 -0.30 -6.49
C THR A 31 3.99 -0.40 -5.00
N LEU A 32 3.17 0.23 -4.16
CA LEU A 32 3.38 0.25 -2.71
C LEU A 32 2.06 0.45 -1.96
N ILE A 33 1.90 -0.28 -0.85
CA ILE A 33 0.85 -0.04 0.13
C ILE A 33 1.49 0.40 1.46
N VAL A 34 1.05 1.53 2.00
CA VAL A 34 1.61 2.13 3.21
C VAL A 34 0.55 2.13 4.31
N SER A 35 0.93 1.72 5.51
CA SER A 35 0.07 1.76 6.70
C SER A 35 0.77 2.50 7.83
N ASN A 36 -0.02 3.17 8.69
CA ASN A 36 0.47 3.70 9.96
C ASN A 36 0.27 2.71 11.12
N LYS A 37 -0.11 1.46 10.80
CA LYS A 37 -0.33 0.36 11.75
C LYS A 37 0.28 -0.93 11.20
N SER A 38 1.27 -1.48 11.89
CA SER A 38 2.00 -2.69 11.51
C SER A 38 1.14 -3.95 11.46
N ASP A 39 0.03 -3.96 12.20
CA ASP A 39 -0.91 -5.07 12.30
C ASP A 39 -2.18 -4.88 11.43
N ALA A 40 -2.23 -3.85 10.58
CA ALA A 40 -3.37 -3.64 9.70
C ALA A 40 -3.52 -4.78 8.68
N TYR A 41 -4.75 -5.29 8.54
CA TYR A 41 -5.08 -6.37 7.60
C TYR A 41 -4.80 -6.04 6.13
N VAL A 42 -4.65 -4.74 5.79
CA VAL A 42 -4.17 -4.31 4.47
C VAL A 42 -2.83 -4.96 4.09
N HIS A 43 -1.94 -5.26 5.05
CA HIS A 43 -0.67 -5.95 4.78
C HIS A 43 -0.88 -7.37 4.26
N GLU A 44 -1.86 -8.10 4.79
CA GLU A 44 -2.24 -9.43 4.30
C GLU A 44 -2.81 -9.37 2.87
N ARG A 45 -3.58 -8.33 2.56
CA ARG A 45 -4.08 -8.10 1.19
C ARG A 45 -2.96 -7.75 0.22
N ALA A 46 -2.06 -6.85 0.61
CA ALA A 46 -0.88 -6.49 -0.18
C ALA A 46 -0.02 -7.72 -0.51
N LYS A 47 0.22 -8.59 0.48
CA LYS A 47 0.92 -9.86 0.32
C LYS A 47 0.24 -10.78 -0.70
N LYS A 48 -1.09 -10.94 -0.64
CA LYS A 48 -1.86 -11.74 -1.61
C LYS A 48 -1.74 -11.20 -3.03
N LEU A 49 -1.72 -9.88 -3.18
CA LEU A 49 -1.58 -9.18 -4.46
C LEU A 49 -0.11 -9.08 -4.93
N ARG A 50 0.85 -9.55 -4.12
CA ARG A 50 2.30 -9.42 -4.36
C ARG A 50 2.75 -7.96 -4.52
N ILE A 51 2.08 -7.04 -3.83
CA ILE A 51 2.46 -5.62 -3.77
C ILE A 51 3.26 -5.40 -2.48
N PRO A 52 4.44 -4.76 -2.54
CA PRO A 52 5.19 -4.38 -1.34
C PRO A 52 4.32 -3.57 -0.38
N SER A 53 4.47 -3.81 0.92
CA SER A 53 3.83 -2.98 1.93
C SER A 53 4.75 -2.65 3.09
N VAL A 54 4.63 -1.43 3.59
CA VAL A 54 5.45 -0.92 4.69
C VAL A 54 4.56 -0.28 5.74
N SER A 55 5.00 -0.39 6.98
CA SER A 55 4.44 0.37 8.08
C SER A 55 5.45 1.40 8.57
N PHE A 56 4.94 2.53 9.05
CA PHE A 56 5.74 3.57 9.68
C PHE A 56 5.17 3.91 11.05
N ASN A 57 6.03 4.22 12.00
CA ASN A 57 5.63 4.91 13.22
C ASN A 57 5.65 6.43 13.01
N LYS A 58 4.95 7.18 13.86
CA LYS A 58 4.76 8.63 13.70
C LYS A 58 6.08 9.41 13.74
N ILE A 59 7.07 8.89 14.47
CA ILE A 59 8.40 9.49 14.64
C ILE A 59 9.20 9.28 13.35
N GLU A 60 9.26 8.04 12.87
CA GLU A 60 9.87 7.65 11.59
C GLU A 60 9.36 8.48 10.41
N PHE A 61 8.05 8.74 10.34
CA PHE A 61 7.47 9.56 9.29
C PHE A 61 7.84 11.05 9.41
N ALA A 62 7.92 11.58 10.63
CA ALA A 62 8.25 12.98 10.88
C ALA A 62 9.72 13.29 10.63
N ASP A 63 10.61 12.36 10.97
CA ASP A 63 12.06 12.54 10.85
C ASP A 63 12.59 12.28 9.43
N GLY A 64 11.70 11.82 8.51
CA GLY A 64 12.04 11.52 7.12
C GLY A 64 13.06 10.40 7.04
N ILE A 65 12.60 9.14 7.12
CA ILE A 65 13.52 8.00 6.99
C ILE A 65 14.28 8.10 5.65
N LYS A 66 15.62 8.04 5.74
CA LYS A 66 16.54 7.86 4.60
C LYS A 66 16.42 6.46 4.01
#